data_AF-A0A8H5WR14-F1
#
_entry.id   AF-A0A8H5WR14-F1
#
_cell.length_a   1.000
_cell.length_b   1.000
_cell.length_c   1.000
_cell.angle_alpha   90.00
_cell.angle_beta   90.00
_cell.angle_gamma   90.00
#
_symmetry.space_group_name_H-M   'P 1'
#
loop_
_entity.id
_entity.type
_entity.pdbx_description
1 polymer ?
#
loop_
_entity_poly.entity_id
_entity_poly.type
_entity_poly.pdbx_seq_one_letter_code
_entity_poly.pdbx_strand_id
1 'polypeptide(L)'
;MLDHFTLVGPNGSHDCLVLELVGPSVADVVELHCKDNRLPSKLVKIFAKQTLQGLDFLAAKDIGHGDLHTPNLALVVPGLDTLHEEDFIARLGKPKVGKVTRLDGGPLAHYIPTQIIRPAFYRREDLVLPCPSIKIIDFGEAFFSNNAPSTLHTPLPVRAPEIVFGDRLDRGVDLWSAGCLIFELTMGQPPFDVVMLTPSVLVEQMIELTSDELPSRWQTKWNAMQEDVPQAYGDFTLHKWLEEVYFDNEKQAEFTAEEIARVAEATARMLKLEPSLRATPGEILAQNYFQ
;
A
#
# COMPACT_ATOMS: atom_id res chain seq x y z
N MET A 1 15.65 11.99 5.55
CA MET A 1 15.35 12.89 6.68
C MET A 1 16.21 14.13 6.55
N LEU A 2 15.62 15.32 6.61
CA LEU A 2 16.32 16.61 6.45
C LEU A 2 16.72 17.19 7.81
N ASP A 3 15.86 17.05 8.81
CA ASP A 3 16.10 17.51 10.18
C ASP A 3 15.19 16.76 11.17
N HIS A 4 15.46 16.89 12.47
CA HIS A 4 14.58 16.45 13.55
C HIS A 4 14.74 17.38 14.75
N PHE A 5 13.62 17.68 15.42
CA PHE A 5 13.63 18.51 16.63
C PHE A 5 12.47 18.14 17.55
N THR A 6 12.52 18.61 18.79
CA THR A 6 11.45 18.40 19.76
C THR A 6 10.78 19.73 20.07
N LEU A 7 9.45 19.76 19.98
CA LEU A 7 8.62 20.92 20.28
C LEU A 7 7.88 20.72 21.60
N VAL A 8 8.08 21.64 22.54
CA VAL A 8 7.37 21.63 23.83
C VAL A 8 6.15 22.53 23.74
N GLY A 9 4.96 21.92 23.85
CA GLY A 9 3.67 22.58 23.79
C GLY A 9 2.86 22.40 25.08
N PRO A 10 1.64 22.98 25.14
CA PRO A 10 0.77 22.87 26.31
C PRO A 10 0.33 21.43 26.63
N ASN A 11 0.43 20.52 25.66
CA ASN A 11 0.02 19.11 25.78
C ASN A 11 1.22 18.16 25.98
N GLY A 12 2.44 18.69 26.13
CA GLY A 12 3.65 17.90 26.34
C GLY A 12 4.73 18.15 25.29
N SER A 13 5.61 17.16 25.14
CA SER A 13 6.74 17.19 24.23
C SER A 13 6.41 16.39 22.98
N HIS A 14 6.70 16.96 21.80
CA HIS A 14 6.38 16.38 20.50
C HIS A 14 7.64 16.29 19.65
N ASP A 15 8.04 15.07 19.29
CA ASP A 15 9.13 14.86 18.34
C ASP A 15 8.65 15.14 16.92
N CYS A 16 9.42 15.96 16.22
CA CYS A 16 9.10 16.50 14.90
C CYS A 16 10.16 16.05 13.91
N LEU A 17 9.74 15.41 12.83
CA LEU A 17 10.61 15.01 11.72
C LEU A 17 10.43 15.98 10.56
N VAL A 18 11.53 16.47 10.00
CA VAL A 18 11.52 17.28 8.78
C VAL A 18 11.94 16.38 7.62
N LEU A 19 11.01 16.16 6.69
CA LEU A 19 11.20 15.30 5.53
C LEU A 19 11.13 16.13 4.25
N GLU A 20 11.60 15.53 3.15
CA GLU A 20 11.39 16.09 1.82
C GLU A 20 9.89 16.20 1.53
N LEU A 21 9.48 17.32 0.93
CA LEU A 21 8.10 17.51 0.51
C LEU A 21 7.81 16.65 -0.72
N VAL A 22 6.88 15.71 -0.58
CA VAL A 22 6.36 14.88 -1.67
C VAL A 22 4.91 15.26 -1.99
N GLY A 23 4.42 14.76 -3.12
CA GLY A 23 3.04 14.93 -3.57
C GLY A 23 2.06 13.97 -2.90
N PRO A 24 0.87 13.79 -3.50
CA PRO A 24 -0.18 12.92 -2.95
C PRO A 24 0.24 11.45 -2.96
N SER A 25 -0.44 10.64 -2.15
CA SER A 25 -0.26 9.19 -2.19
C SER A 25 -0.76 8.61 -3.52
N VAL A 26 -0.26 7.45 -3.92
CA VAL A 26 -0.73 6.73 -5.10
C VAL A 26 -2.21 6.37 -4.93
N ALA A 27 -2.64 6.01 -3.72
CA ALA A 27 -4.04 5.75 -3.41
C ALA A 27 -4.94 6.97 -3.70
N ASP A 28 -4.57 8.17 -3.23
CA ASP A 28 -5.32 9.39 -3.50
C ASP A 28 -5.43 9.69 -5.01
N VAL A 29 -4.34 9.47 -5.75
CA VAL A 29 -4.32 9.68 -7.22
C VAL A 29 -5.24 8.69 -7.93
N VAL A 30 -5.25 7.44 -7.49
CA VAL A 30 -6.13 6.42 -8.06
C VAL A 30 -7.59 6.76 -7.78
N GLU A 31 -7.95 7.01 -6.53
CA GLU A 31 -9.33 7.30 -6.10
C GLU A 31 -9.89 8.56 -6.77
N LEU A 32 -9.10 9.64 -6.85
CA LEU A 32 -9.59 10.94 -7.31
C LEU A 32 -9.52 11.14 -8.82
N HIS A 33 -8.64 10.41 -9.53
CA HIS A 33 -8.32 10.73 -10.92
C HIS A 33 -8.38 9.56 -11.89
N CYS A 34 -8.51 8.32 -11.40
CA CYS A 34 -8.53 7.14 -12.24
C CYS A 34 -9.93 6.54 -12.30
N LYS A 35 -10.38 6.23 -13.52
CA LYS A 35 -11.66 5.56 -13.72
C LYS A 35 -11.57 4.12 -13.17
N ASP A 36 -12.62 3.65 -12.52
CA ASP A 36 -12.73 2.28 -11.99
C ASP A 36 -11.60 1.90 -11.00
N ASN A 37 -10.96 2.91 -10.39
CA ASN A 37 -9.77 2.78 -9.54
C ASN A 37 -8.58 2.08 -10.22
N ARG A 38 -8.51 2.07 -11.56
CA ARG A 38 -7.41 1.42 -12.31
C ARG A 38 -6.41 2.45 -12.82
N LEU A 39 -5.13 2.25 -12.49
CA LEU A 39 -4.08 3.04 -13.12
C LEU A 39 -3.90 2.62 -14.59
N PRO A 40 -3.52 3.58 -15.46
CA PRO A 40 -3.09 3.23 -16.80
C PRO A 40 -1.94 2.24 -16.80
N SER A 41 -1.95 1.29 -17.74
CA SER A 41 -0.99 0.17 -17.76
C SER A 41 0.48 0.62 -17.75
N LYS A 42 0.79 1.73 -18.44
CA LYS A 42 2.10 2.37 -18.43
C LYS A 42 2.53 2.82 -17.02
N LEU A 43 1.61 3.41 -16.25
CA LEU A 43 1.90 3.88 -14.89
C LEU A 43 2.07 2.71 -13.92
N VAL A 44 1.27 1.65 -14.05
CA VAL A 44 1.44 0.42 -13.27
C VAL A 44 2.86 -0.12 -13.44
N LYS A 45 3.35 -0.22 -14.68
CA LYS A 45 4.72 -0.72 -14.93
C LYS A 45 5.78 0.16 -14.30
N ILE A 46 5.66 1.48 -14.42
CA ILE A 46 6.58 2.46 -13.83
C ILE A 46 6.57 2.36 -12.29
N PHE A 47 5.39 2.32 -11.66
CA PHE A 47 5.25 2.28 -10.21
C PHE A 47 5.72 0.94 -9.65
N ALA A 48 5.31 -0.18 -10.24
CA ALA A 48 5.81 -1.51 -9.85
C ALA A 48 7.34 -1.57 -9.88
N LYS A 49 7.95 -1.07 -10.96
CA LYS A 49 9.41 -1.01 -11.10
C LYS A 49 10.06 -0.20 -9.97
N GLN A 50 9.58 1.01 -9.72
CA GLN A 50 10.14 1.90 -8.70
C GLN A 50 9.94 1.37 -7.29
N THR A 51 8.79 0.76 -6.99
CA THR A 51 8.54 0.09 -5.70
C THR A 51 9.51 -1.06 -5.49
N LEU A 52 9.69 -1.93 -6.48
CA LEU A 52 10.64 -3.06 -6.41
C LEU A 52 12.09 -2.56 -6.23
N GLN A 53 12.49 -1.50 -6.94
CA GLN A 53 13.80 -0.88 -6.75
C GLN A 53 13.99 -0.29 -5.34
N GLY A 54 12.94 0.33 -4.79
CA GLY A 54 12.95 0.83 -3.41
C GLY A 54 13.11 -0.32 -2.40
N LEU A 55 12.38 -1.41 -2.57
CA LEU A 55 12.49 -2.60 -1.70
C LEU A 55 13.85 -3.28 -1.81
N ASP A 56 14.43 -3.37 -3.02
CA ASP A 56 15.78 -3.90 -3.22
C ASP A 56 16.82 -3.07 -2.44
N PHE A 57 16.68 -1.75 -2.49
CA PHE A 57 17.52 -0.84 -1.71
C PHE A 57 17.34 -1.03 -0.20
N LEU A 58 16.11 -1.13 0.30
CA LEU A 58 15.84 -1.36 1.72
C LEU A 58 16.41 -2.71 2.19
N ALA A 59 16.23 -3.76 1.39
CA ALA A 59 16.77 -5.09 1.67
C ALA A 59 18.30 -5.07 1.78
N ALA A 60 18.99 -4.33 0.89
CA ALA A 60 20.44 -4.14 0.96
C ALA A 60 20.90 -3.36 2.21
N LYS A 61 19.99 -2.68 2.92
CA LYS A 61 20.23 -2.00 4.20
C LYS A 61 19.73 -2.77 5.42
N ASP A 62 19.29 -4.03 5.23
CA ASP A 62 18.69 -4.87 6.27
C ASP A 62 17.39 -4.31 6.86
N ILE A 63 16.67 -3.46 6.11
CA ILE A 63 15.43 -2.82 6.55
C ILE A 63 14.23 -3.54 5.93
N GLY A 64 13.27 -3.91 6.78
CA GLY A 64 11.89 -4.19 6.37
C GLY A 64 11.03 -2.94 6.58
N HIS A 65 10.19 -2.60 5.61
CA HIS A 65 9.26 -1.49 5.69
C HIS A 65 8.11 -1.79 6.66
N GLY A 66 7.55 -3.01 6.60
CA GLY A 66 6.54 -3.50 7.53
C GLY A 66 5.12 -3.00 7.25
N ASP A 67 4.94 -1.92 6.49
CA ASP A 67 3.62 -1.37 6.15
C ASP A 67 3.48 -0.94 4.68
N LEU A 68 3.89 -1.78 3.73
CA LEU A 68 3.89 -1.40 2.32
C LEU A 68 2.48 -1.48 1.70
N HIS A 69 1.94 -0.36 1.24
CA HIS A 69 0.66 -0.31 0.49
C HIS A 69 0.54 0.99 -0.32
N THR A 70 -0.52 1.13 -1.12
CA THR A 70 -0.74 2.27 -2.02
C THR A 70 -0.79 3.64 -1.31
N PRO A 71 -1.34 3.79 -0.08
CA PRO A 71 -1.18 5.04 0.67
C PRO A 71 0.27 5.39 1.11
N ASN A 72 1.16 4.39 1.24
CA ASN A 72 2.56 4.58 1.64
C ASN A 72 3.51 4.68 0.44
N LEU A 73 2.96 4.90 -0.76
CA LEU A 73 3.69 5.34 -1.95
C LEU A 73 3.25 6.76 -2.29
N ALA A 74 4.17 7.71 -2.36
CA ALA A 74 3.86 9.10 -2.70
C ALA A 74 4.44 9.50 -4.05
N LEU A 75 3.68 10.22 -4.86
CA LEU A 75 4.18 10.80 -6.11
C LEU A 75 5.15 11.94 -5.82
N VAL A 76 6.26 12.00 -6.54
CA VAL A 76 7.16 13.16 -6.54
C VAL A 76 6.61 14.17 -7.54
N VAL A 77 6.33 15.38 -7.06
CA VAL A 77 5.92 16.51 -7.90
C VAL A 77 7.15 17.39 -8.14
N PRO A 78 7.70 17.46 -9.37
CA PRO A 78 8.89 18.24 -9.66
C PRO A 78 8.74 19.71 -9.28
N GLY A 79 9.77 20.26 -8.64
CA GLY A 79 9.86 21.67 -8.26
C GLY A 79 9.00 22.06 -7.06
N LEU A 80 8.28 21.13 -6.43
CA LEU A 80 7.43 21.40 -5.27
C LEU A 80 8.22 21.95 -4.08
N ASP A 81 9.44 21.45 -3.89
CA ASP A 81 10.42 21.87 -2.88
C ASP A 81 11.02 23.26 -3.13
N THR A 82 10.95 23.74 -4.38
CA THR A 82 11.45 25.06 -4.79
C THR A 82 10.37 26.13 -4.92
N LEU A 83 9.09 25.77 -4.77
CA LEU A 83 7.99 26.71 -4.86
C LEU A 83 7.97 27.65 -3.65
N HIS A 84 7.73 28.93 -3.91
CA HIS A 84 7.37 29.85 -2.84
C HIS A 84 6.00 29.48 -2.25
N GLU A 85 5.80 29.76 -0.97
CA GLU A 85 4.57 29.41 -0.24
C GLU A 85 3.31 29.95 -0.94
N GLU A 86 3.37 31.17 -1.49
CA GLU A 86 2.25 31.78 -2.22
C GLU A 86 1.88 30.99 -3.47
N ASP A 87 2.87 30.53 -4.24
CA ASP A 87 2.66 29.74 -5.45
C ASP A 87 2.16 28.34 -5.13
N PHE A 88 2.68 27.74 -4.05
CA PHE A 88 2.21 26.45 -3.53
C PHE A 88 0.73 26.53 -3.12
N ILE A 89 0.35 27.56 -2.36
CA ILE A 89 -1.05 27.80 -1.98
C ILE A 89 -1.91 28.12 -3.20
N ALA A 90 -1.40 28.89 -4.18
CA ALA A 90 -2.13 29.17 -5.41
C ALA A 90 -2.42 27.90 -6.21
N ARG A 91 -1.50 26.93 -6.21
CA ARG A 91 -1.64 25.64 -6.89
C ARG A 91 -2.69 24.74 -6.24
N LEU A 92 -2.70 24.64 -4.91
CA LEU A 92 -3.67 23.84 -4.14
C LEU A 92 -5.02 24.54 -3.95
N GLY A 93 -5.05 25.87 -4.15
CA GLY A 93 -6.19 26.72 -3.84
C GLY A 93 -6.15 27.23 -2.39
N LYS A 94 -6.85 28.35 -2.16
CA LYS A 94 -6.87 29.00 -0.83
C LYS A 94 -7.42 28.03 0.23
N PRO A 95 -6.76 27.93 1.41
CA PRO A 95 -7.21 27.06 2.49
C PRO A 95 -8.66 27.34 2.88
N LYS A 96 -9.47 26.29 2.93
CA LYS A 96 -10.87 26.37 3.37
C LYS A 96 -10.92 26.19 4.87
N VAL A 97 -11.12 27.30 5.58
CA VAL A 97 -11.15 27.35 7.05
C VAL A 97 -12.57 27.09 7.58
N GLY A 98 -12.71 26.12 8.49
CA GLY A 98 -13.90 25.91 9.30
C GLY A 98 -13.68 26.41 10.72
N LYS A 99 -14.70 27.04 11.33
CA LYS A 99 -14.65 27.46 12.73
C LYS A 99 -15.01 26.27 13.63
N VAL A 100 -14.23 26.06 14.69
CA VAL A 100 -14.58 25.10 15.73
C VAL A 100 -15.52 25.77 16.73
N THR A 101 -16.63 25.11 17.04
CA THR A 101 -17.59 25.56 18.04
C THR A 101 -18.05 24.38 18.88
N ARG A 102 -18.31 24.61 20.17
CA ARG A 102 -18.92 23.58 21.01
C ARG A 102 -20.39 23.40 20.63
N LEU A 103 -20.87 22.16 20.71
CA LEU A 103 -22.28 21.84 20.46
C LEU A 103 -23.23 22.47 21.48
N ASP A 104 -22.74 22.73 22.70
CA ASP A 104 -23.48 23.38 23.78
C ASP A 104 -23.43 24.93 23.73
N GLY A 105 -22.76 25.51 22.74
CA GLY A 105 -22.60 26.96 22.59
C GLY A 105 -21.64 27.61 23.61
N GLY A 106 -20.99 26.83 24.47
CA GLY A 106 -20.02 27.35 25.44
C GLY A 106 -18.70 27.82 24.81
N PRO A 107 -17.84 28.51 25.59
CA PRO A 107 -16.51 28.91 25.11
C PRO A 107 -15.60 27.68 24.92
N LEU A 108 -14.73 27.75 23.91
CA LEU A 108 -13.67 26.76 23.71
C LEU A 108 -12.63 26.89 24.83
N ALA A 109 -12.12 25.75 25.29
CA ALA A 109 -10.96 25.75 26.17
C ALA A 109 -9.71 26.22 25.40
N HIS A 110 -8.74 26.80 26.11
CA HIS A 110 -7.56 27.43 25.50
C HIS A 110 -6.67 26.46 24.71
N TYR A 111 -6.75 25.16 24.97
CA TYR A 111 -6.01 24.10 24.28
C TYR A 111 -6.75 23.52 23.06
N ILE A 112 -7.97 23.99 22.77
CA ILE A 112 -8.74 23.55 21.60
C ILE A 112 -8.49 24.52 20.45
N PRO A 113 -8.04 24.05 19.26
CA PRO A 113 -7.92 24.88 18.08
C PRO A 113 -9.24 25.58 17.75
N THR A 114 -9.17 26.87 17.42
CA THR A 114 -10.36 27.67 17.06
C THR A 114 -10.79 27.45 15.61
N GLN A 115 -9.92 26.83 14.81
CA GLN A 115 -10.08 26.64 13.38
C GLN A 115 -9.64 25.23 12.98
N ILE A 116 -10.28 24.70 11.95
CA ILE A 116 -9.88 23.50 11.24
C ILE A 116 -9.71 23.85 9.77
N ILE A 117 -8.73 23.22 9.11
CA ILE A 117 -8.48 23.41 7.69
C ILE A 117 -8.96 22.17 6.96
N ARG A 118 -9.81 22.34 5.93
CA ARG A 118 -10.18 21.22 5.08
C ARG A 118 -8.96 20.76 4.27
N PRO A 119 -8.77 19.44 4.09
CA PRO A 119 -7.75 18.91 3.19
C PRO A 119 -7.85 19.54 1.80
N ALA A 120 -6.71 19.91 1.23
CA ALA A 120 -6.60 20.32 -0.16
C ALA A 120 -6.22 19.10 -1.00
N PHE A 121 -6.66 19.10 -2.26
CA PHE A 121 -6.39 18.02 -3.21
C PHE A 121 -5.65 18.59 -4.41
N TYR A 122 -4.68 17.84 -4.90
CA TYR A 122 -4.02 18.17 -6.17
C TYR A 122 -5.04 18.05 -7.30
N ARG A 123 -4.97 18.97 -8.26
CA ARG A 123 -5.78 18.85 -9.48
C ARG A 123 -5.11 17.86 -10.41
N ARG A 124 -5.90 17.23 -11.28
CA ARG A 124 -5.40 16.23 -12.22
C ARG A 124 -4.25 16.77 -13.07
N GLU A 125 -4.37 18.02 -13.54
CA GLU A 125 -3.38 18.68 -14.40
C GLU A 125 -2.04 18.88 -13.68
N ASP A 126 -2.05 19.02 -12.36
CA ASP A 126 -0.85 19.17 -11.54
C ASP A 126 -0.06 17.86 -11.40
N LEU A 127 -0.68 16.72 -11.74
CA LEU A 127 -0.14 15.36 -11.58
C LEU A 127 0.20 14.68 -12.91
N VAL A 128 -0.18 15.26 -14.05
CA VAL A 128 0.16 14.72 -15.38
C VAL A 128 1.65 14.91 -15.64
N LEU A 129 2.43 13.92 -15.24
CA LEU A 129 3.86 13.83 -15.56
C LEU A 129 4.07 12.75 -16.63
N PRO A 130 4.89 13.01 -17.67
CA PRO A 130 5.17 12.01 -18.72
C PRO A 130 5.79 10.70 -18.18
N CYS A 131 6.52 10.81 -17.08
CA CYS A 131 7.11 9.71 -16.32
C CYS A 131 7.14 10.09 -14.83
N PRO A 132 6.06 9.81 -14.07
CA PRO A 132 6.01 10.15 -12.66
C PRO A 132 7.00 9.29 -11.85
N SER A 133 7.64 9.91 -10.86
CA SER A 133 8.42 9.18 -9.86
C SER A 133 7.60 9.02 -8.59
N ILE A 134 7.78 7.90 -7.89
CA ILE A 134 7.21 7.62 -6.58
C ILE A 134 8.31 7.40 -5.56
N LYS A 135 7.98 7.61 -4.28
CA LYS A 135 8.82 7.27 -3.13
C LYS A 135 8.02 6.42 -2.15
N ILE A 136 8.70 5.43 -1.57
CA ILE A 136 8.20 4.73 -0.38
C ILE A 136 8.32 5.71 0.79
N ILE A 137 7.22 5.91 1.51
CA ILE A 137 7.11 6.83 2.64
C ILE A 137 6.57 6.07 3.86
N ASP A 138 6.57 6.74 5.01
CA ASP A 138 6.05 6.22 6.28
C ASP A 138 6.76 4.96 6.80
N PHE A 139 7.93 5.18 7.41
CA PHE A 139 8.73 4.13 8.04
C PHE A 139 8.33 3.89 9.52
N GLY A 140 7.10 4.21 9.92
CA GLY A 140 6.63 4.07 11.31
C GLY A 140 6.64 2.63 11.82
N GLU A 141 6.42 1.66 10.93
CA GLU A 141 6.42 0.21 11.22
C GLU A 141 7.73 -0.48 10.77
N ALA A 142 8.72 0.28 10.31
CA ALA A 142 9.95 -0.27 9.76
C ALA A 142 10.83 -0.91 10.83
N PHE A 143 11.54 -1.97 10.46
CA PHE A 143 12.35 -2.75 11.39
C PHE A 143 13.64 -3.28 10.75
N PHE A 144 14.62 -3.57 11.59
CA PHE A 144 15.85 -4.27 11.22
C PHE A 144 15.73 -5.76 11.56
N SER A 145 16.46 -6.64 10.88
CA SER A 145 16.33 -8.10 11.10
C SER A 145 16.72 -8.56 12.50
N ASN A 146 17.61 -7.80 13.16
CA ASN A 146 18.04 -8.06 14.54
C ASN A 146 17.05 -7.53 15.60
N ASN A 147 16.02 -6.79 15.20
CA ASN A 147 15.01 -6.20 16.07
C ASN A 147 13.63 -6.25 15.40
N ALA A 148 13.29 -7.41 14.81
CA ALA A 148 11.99 -7.61 14.20
C ALA A 148 10.90 -7.62 15.29
N PRO A 149 9.78 -6.91 15.08
CA PRO A 149 8.67 -6.90 16.04
C PRO A 149 7.95 -8.26 16.06
N SER A 150 7.12 -8.47 17.08
CA SER A 150 6.28 -9.68 17.17
C SER A 150 5.03 -9.62 16.28
N THR A 151 4.66 -8.44 15.81
CA THR A 151 3.53 -8.18 14.91
C THR A 151 3.75 -6.88 14.16
N LEU A 152 3.03 -6.69 13.06
CA LEU A 152 2.95 -5.45 12.29
C LEU A 152 1.49 -5.05 12.11
N HIS A 153 1.24 -3.76 11.89
CA HIS A 153 -0.12 -3.23 11.75
C HIS A 153 -0.61 -3.07 10.31
N THR A 154 0.11 -3.65 9.34
CA THR A 154 -0.23 -3.65 7.91
C THR A 154 -1.71 -3.97 7.66
N PRO A 155 -2.44 -3.22 6.81
CA PRO A 155 -3.85 -3.49 6.53
C PRO A 155 -4.11 -4.93 6.09
N LEU A 156 -5.22 -5.52 6.57
CA LEU A 156 -5.54 -6.93 6.31
C LEU A 156 -5.46 -7.37 4.83
N PRO A 157 -5.95 -6.60 3.84
CA PRO A 157 -5.94 -7.03 2.44
C PRO A 157 -4.56 -7.15 1.80
N VAL A 158 -3.52 -6.66 2.47
CA VAL A 158 -2.12 -6.70 2.00
C VAL A 158 -1.18 -7.31 3.04
N ARG A 159 -1.75 -7.81 4.14
CA ARG A 159 -1.00 -8.37 5.27
C ARG A 159 -0.45 -9.74 4.92
N ALA A 160 0.85 -9.95 5.19
CA ALA A 160 1.50 -11.23 4.95
C ALA A 160 0.96 -12.34 5.89
N PRO A 161 0.88 -13.60 5.43
CA PRO A 161 0.32 -14.70 6.20
C PRO A 161 1.08 -14.96 7.51
N GLU A 162 2.41 -14.84 7.52
CA GLU A 162 3.24 -15.01 8.72
C GLU A 162 2.83 -14.08 9.88
N ILE A 163 2.33 -12.87 9.57
CA ILE A 163 1.80 -11.95 10.59
C ILE A 163 0.51 -12.52 11.19
N VAL A 164 -0.38 -13.07 10.37
CA VAL A 164 -1.63 -13.72 10.82
C VAL A 164 -1.32 -14.96 11.66
N PHE A 165 -0.30 -15.73 11.25
CA PHE A 165 0.13 -16.92 11.97
C PHE A 165 0.97 -16.61 13.22
N GLY A 166 1.45 -15.37 13.38
CA GLY A 166 2.32 -14.99 14.50
C GLY A 166 3.69 -15.69 14.43
N ASP A 167 4.15 -15.91 13.21
CA ASP A 167 5.45 -16.51 12.92
C ASP A 167 6.55 -15.44 12.89
N ARG A 168 7.81 -15.88 12.80
CA ARG A 168 8.94 -14.96 12.74
C ARG A 168 8.82 -14.06 11.51
N LEU A 169 8.91 -12.75 11.75
CA LEU A 169 8.87 -11.75 10.71
C LEU A 169 10.26 -11.48 10.15
N ASP A 170 10.32 -11.32 8.83
CA ASP A 170 11.48 -10.82 8.09
C ASP A 170 11.00 -9.90 6.95
N ARG A 171 11.92 -9.41 6.13
CA ARG A 171 11.60 -8.55 4.98
C ARG A 171 10.70 -9.21 3.93
N GLY A 172 10.46 -10.52 4.02
CA GLY A 172 9.51 -11.24 3.20
C GLY A 172 8.10 -10.67 3.31
N VAL A 173 7.73 -10.05 4.44
CA VAL A 173 6.44 -9.37 4.61
C VAL A 173 6.22 -8.30 3.53
N ASP A 174 7.26 -7.54 3.20
CA ASP A 174 7.19 -6.49 2.18
C ASP A 174 7.08 -7.06 0.77
N LEU A 175 7.65 -8.26 0.53
CA LEU A 175 7.52 -8.94 -0.76
C LEU A 175 6.07 -9.38 -0.99
N TRP A 176 5.42 -9.92 0.04
CA TRP A 176 4.00 -10.24 -0.03
C TRP A 176 3.15 -9.00 -0.29
N SER A 177 3.37 -7.94 0.49
CA SER A 177 2.66 -6.68 0.32
C SER A 177 2.93 -6.04 -1.05
N ALA A 178 4.13 -6.17 -1.62
CA ALA A 178 4.44 -5.74 -2.99
C ALA A 178 3.68 -6.55 -4.05
N GLY A 179 3.52 -7.86 -3.86
CA GLY A 179 2.67 -8.71 -4.68
C GLY A 179 1.22 -8.24 -4.68
N CYS A 180 0.68 -7.94 -3.50
CA CYS A 180 -0.68 -7.41 -3.36
C CYS A 180 -0.82 -6.01 -3.97
N LEU A 181 0.18 -5.15 -3.78
CA LEU A 181 0.21 -3.80 -4.32
C LEU A 181 0.22 -3.80 -5.85
N ILE A 182 1.07 -4.61 -6.48
CA ILE A 182 1.13 -4.72 -7.94
C ILE A 182 -0.19 -5.27 -8.50
N PHE A 183 -0.80 -6.23 -7.80
CA PHE A 183 -2.15 -6.69 -8.11
C PHE A 183 -3.15 -5.53 -8.06
N GLU A 184 -3.19 -4.79 -6.96
CA GLU A 184 -4.14 -3.69 -6.73
C GLU A 184 -4.00 -2.60 -7.79
N LEU A 185 -2.78 -2.16 -8.11
CA LEU A 185 -2.53 -1.15 -9.14
C LEU A 185 -3.03 -1.60 -10.52
N THR A 186 -2.98 -2.90 -10.80
CA THR A 186 -3.40 -3.48 -12.09
C THR A 186 -4.93 -3.65 -12.15
N MET A 187 -5.53 -4.17 -11.08
CA MET A 187 -6.92 -4.62 -11.06
C MET A 187 -7.90 -3.55 -10.56
N GLY A 188 -7.38 -2.56 -9.84
CA GLY A 188 -8.13 -1.49 -9.17
C GLY A 188 -8.74 -1.89 -7.83
N GLN A 189 -8.38 -3.07 -7.32
CA GLN A 189 -8.80 -3.60 -6.02
C GLN A 189 -7.77 -4.60 -5.50
N PRO A 190 -7.63 -4.78 -4.17
CA PRO A 190 -6.70 -5.75 -3.60
C PRO A 190 -7.07 -7.20 -3.97
N PRO A 191 -6.13 -8.15 -3.86
CA PRO A 191 -6.37 -9.55 -4.19
C PRO A 191 -7.30 -10.30 -3.22
N PHE A 192 -7.52 -9.77 -2.02
CA PHE A 192 -8.33 -10.38 -0.97
C PHE A 192 -9.51 -9.47 -0.62
N ASP A 193 -10.68 -10.07 -0.39
CA ASP A 193 -11.93 -9.33 -0.14
C ASP A 193 -11.86 -8.57 1.19
N VAL A 194 -12.45 -7.38 1.24
CA VAL A 194 -12.53 -6.51 2.41
C VAL A 194 -13.85 -6.68 3.18
N VAL A 195 -14.87 -7.28 2.58
CA VAL A 195 -16.21 -7.39 3.18
C VAL A 195 -16.25 -8.54 4.19
N MET A 196 -16.52 -8.20 5.45
CA MET A 196 -16.56 -9.16 6.57
C MET A 196 -15.29 -10.00 6.72
N LEU A 197 -14.13 -9.41 6.39
CA LEU A 197 -12.84 -10.08 6.44
C LEU A 197 -12.45 -10.45 7.88
N THR A 198 -12.44 -11.74 8.19
CA THR A 198 -11.83 -12.30 9.40
C THR A 198 -10.45 -12.89 9.05
N PRO A 199 -9.56 -13.12 10.03
CA PRO A 199 -8.30 -13.83 9.78
C PRO A 199 -8.49 -15.21 9.12
N SER A 200 -9.56 -15.94 9.45
CA SER A 200 -9.85 -17.25 8.87
C SER A 200 -10.23 -17.16 7.39
N VAL A 201 -11.15 -16.25 7.04
CA VAL A 201 -11.54 -15.99 5.65
C VAL A 201 -10.35 -15.51 4.82
N LEU A 202 -9.52 -14.63 5.39
CA LEU A 202 -8.32 -14.15 4.71
C LEU A 202 -7.36 -15.29 4.37
N VAL A 203 -7.07 -16.18 5.33
CA VAL A 203 -6.17 -17.32 5.11
C VAL A 203 -6.76 -18.30 4.08
N GLU A 204 -8.07 -18.53 4.09
CA GLU A 204 -8.74 -19.36 3.08
C GLU A 204 -8.53 -18.80 1.68
N GLN A 205 -8.78 -17.50 1.49
CA GLN A 205 -8.55 -16.81 0.22
C GLN A 205 -7.07 -16.86 -0.19
N MET A 206 -6.13 -16.72 0.75
CA MET A 206 -4.70 -16.86 0.48
C MET A 206 -4.35 -18.25 -0.05
N ILE A 207 -4.88 -19.31 0.55
CA ILE A 207 -4.63 -20.69 0.12
C ILE A 207 -5.22 -20.92 -1.28
N GLU A 208 -6.46 -20.50 -1.52
CA GLU A 208 -7.13 -20.66 -2.82
C GLU A 208 -6.37 -19.90 -3.92
N LEU A 209 -6.07 -18.62 -3.68
CA LEU A 209 -5.41 -17.73 -4.63
C LEU A 209 -4.01 -18.25 -5.00
N THR A 210 -3.21 -18.64 -4.01
CA THR A 210 -1.82 -19.05 -4.24
C THR A 210 -1.71 -20.49 -4.75
N SER A 211 -2.69 -21.33 -4.41
CA SER A 211 -2.64 -22.79 -4.60
C SER A 211 -1.38 -23.43 -3.99
N ASP A 212 -0.77 -22.77 -3.00
CA ASP A 212 0.41 -23.25 -2.28
C ASP A 212 0.02 -24.20 -1.14
N GLU A 213 0.94 -25.10 -0.77
CA GLU A 213 0.82 -25.86 0.47
C GLU A 213 1.05 -24.95 1.68
N LEU A 214 0.14 -25.02 2.66
CA LEU A 214 0.32 -24.31 3.92
C LEU A 214 1.55 -24.87 4.66
N PRO A 215 2.48 -24.03 5.15
CA PRO A 215 3.61 -24.50 5.92
C PRO A 215 3.18 -25.32 7.13
N SER A 216 3.86 -26.45 7.38
CA SER A 216 3.48 -27.40 8.44
C SER A 216 3.37 -26.77 9.83
N ARG A 217 4.20 -25.76 10.12
CA ARG A 217 4.19 -24.98 11.37
C ARG A 217 2.93 -24.13 11.55
N TRP A 218 2.21 -23.81 10.48
CA TRP A 218 0.96 -23.05 10.51
C TRP A 218 -0.29 -23.92 10.60
N GLN A 219 -0.18 -25.22 10.25
CA GLN A 219 -1.31 -26.14 10.13
C GLN A 219 -2.15 -26.25 11.40
N THR A 220 -1.53 -26.35 12.58
CA THR A 220 -2.26 -26.45 13.86
C THR A 220 -3.11 -25.20 14.11
N LYS A 221 -2.55 -24.01 13.86
CA LYS A 221 -3.25 -22.75 14.06
C LYS A 221 -4.37 -22.57 13.02
N TRP A 222 -4.12 -22.99 11.78
CA TRP A 222 -5.14 -23.00 10.74
C TRP A 222 -6.32 -23.92 11.08
N ASN A 223 -6.06 -25.14 11.50
CA ASN A 223 -7.13 -26.08 11.91
C ASN A 223 -7.98 -25.49 13.05
N ALA A 224 -7.37 -24.76 13.99
CA ALA A 224 -8.10 -24.07 15.05
C ALA A 224 -8.94 -22.88 14.54
N MET A 225 -8.49 -22.17 13.49
CA MET A 225 -9.24 -21.09 12.84
C MET A 225 -10.48 -21.60 12.09
N GLN A 226 -10.46 -22.85 11.60
CA GLN A 226 -11.56 -23.45 10.84
C GLN A 226 -12.76 -23.85 11.71
N GLU A 227 -12.65 -23.87 13.03
CA GLU A 227 -13.78 -24.16 13.93
C GLU A 227 -14.87 -23.07 13.91
N ASP A 228 -14.58 -21.91 13.29
CA ASP A 228 -15.45 -20.72 13.22
C ASP A 228 -16.00 -20.37 11.81
N VAL A 229 -15.79 -21.20 10.77
CA VAL A 229 -16.11 -20.83 9.37
C VAL A 229 -17.32 -21.61 8.80
N PRO A 230 -18.38 -20.93 8.30
CA PRO A 230 -19.38 -21.57 7.43
C PRO A 230 -18.75 -21.96 6.09
N GLN A 231 -18.98 -23.21 5.62
CA GLN A 231 -18.41 -23.75 4.36
C GLN A 231 -18.51 -22.78 3.16
N ALA A 232 -17.37 -22.56 2.48
CA ALA A 232 -17.22 -21.68 1.33
C ALA A 232 -17.72 -22.27 -0.01
N TYR A 233 -17.93 -21.36 -0.95
CA TYR A 233 -18.34 -21.57 -2.35
C TYR A 233 -17.12 -21.91 -3.23
N GLY A 234 -17.25 -23.00 -4.02
CA GLY A 234 -16.66 -23.27 -5.36
C GLY A 234 -15.21 -22.93 -5.71
N ASP A 235 -14.49 -23.95 -6.19
CA ASP A 235 -13.14 -23.98 -6.81
C ASP A 235 -12.88 -22.91 -7.91
N PHE A 236 -12.11 -21.85 -7.62
CA PHE A 236 -11.57 -20.92 -8.64
C PHE A 236 -10.04 -20.75 -8.52
N THR A 237 -9.33 -20.59 -9.65
CA THR A 237 -7.88 -20.33 -9.67
C THR A 237 -7.59 -18.83 -9.81
N LEU A 238 -6.48 -18.33 -9.25
CA LEU A 238 -6.06 -16.90 -9.35
C LEU A 238 -6.05 -16.38 -10.80
N HIS A 239 -5.58 -17.18 -11.76
CA HIS A 239 -5.57 -16.79 -13.17
C HIS A 239 -6.99 -16.57 -13.72
N LYS A 240 -7.92 -17.47 -13.40
CA LYS A 240 -9.32 -17.38 -13.84
C LYS A 240 -10.05 -16.22 -13.16
N TRP A 241 -9.80 -16.02 -11.86
CA TRP A 241 -10.33 -14.87 -11.13
C TRP A 241 -9.82 -13.54 -11.69
N LEU A 242 -8.52 -13.46 -12.00
CA LEU A 242 -7.91 -12.30 -12.66
C LEU A 242 -8.56 -11.99 -14.02
N GLU A 243 -8.72 -12.99 -14.89
CA GLU A 243 -9.36 -12.78 -16.19
C GLU A 243 -10.81 -12.33 -16.06
N GLU A 244 -11.60 -12.98 -15.20
CA GLU A 244 -13.03 -12.65 -15.01
C GLU A 244 -13.22 -11.23 -14.44
N VAL A 245 -12.43 -10.82 -13.44
CA VAL A 245 -12.51 -9.48 -12.83
C VAL A 245 -11.99 -8.38 -13.77
N TYR A 246 -10.92 -8.67 -14.53
CA TYR A 246 -10.32 -7.65 -15.39
C TYR A 246 -11.19 -7.37 -16.62
N PHE A 247 -11.73 -8.43 -17.24
CA PHE A 247 -12.54 -8.40 -18.47
C PHE A 247 -14.05 -8.41 -18.23
N ASP A 248 -14.51 -8.21 -17.00
CA ASP A 248 -15.93 -7.97 -16.73
C ASP A 248 -16.45 -6.81 -17.63
N ASN A 249 -17.58 -7.04 -18.30
CA ASN A 249 -18.03 -6.39 -19.54
C ASN A 249 -18.34 -4.87 -19.40
N GLU A 250 -18.14 -4.28 -18.23
CA GLU A 250 -18.41 -2.86 -17.95
C GLU A 250 -17.13 -1.99 -17.91
N LYS A 251 -15.93 -2.58 -17.84
CA LYS A 251 -14.66 -1.84 -17.67
C LYS A 251 -13.83 -1.81 -18.96
N GLN A 252 -13.16 -0.69 -19.23
CA GLN A 252 -12.31 -0.55 -20.41
C GLN A 252 -10.96 -1.22 -20.16
N ALA A 253 -10.64 -2.28 -20.91
CA ALA A 253 -9.38 -3.00 -20.76
C ALA A 253 -8.20 -2.19 -21.33
N GLU A 254 -7.25 -1.81 -20.47
CA GLU A 254 -5.99 -1.15 -20.86
C GLU A 254 -4.79 -2.11 -21.00
N PHE A 255 -4.95 -3.36 -20.56
CA PHE A 255 -3.94 -4.40 -20.63
C PHE A 255 -4.40 -5.47 -21.62
N THR A 256 -3.46 -6.01 -22.39
CA THR A 256 -3.68 -7.21 -23.18
C THR A 256 -3.70 -8.46 -22.27
N ALA A 257 -4.30 -9.56 -22.74
CA ALA A 257 -4.30 -10.83 -21.99
C ALA A 257 -2.87 -11.34 -21.69
N GLU A 258 -1.94 -11.14 -22.62
CA GLU A 258 -0.53 -11.50 -22.41
C GLU A 258 0.12 -10.66 -21.31
N GLU A 259 -0.16 -9.36 -21.26
CA GLU A 259 0.34 -8.48 -20.21
C GLU A 259 -0.24 -8.83 -18.83
N ILE A 260 -1.53 -9.18 -18.76
CA ILE A 260 -2.14 -9.67 -17.51
C ILE A 260 -1.49 -10.98 -17.06
N ALA A 261 -1.21 -11.91 -17.97
CA ALA A 261 -0.52 -13.15 -17.64
C ALA A 261 0.89 -12.89 -17.06
N ARG A 262 1.61 -11.88 -17.57
CA ARG A 262 2.91 -11.46 -17.02
C ARG A 262 2.80 -10.83 -15.63
N VAL A 263 1.79 -10.00 -15.40
CA VAL A 263 1.53 -9.48 -14.04
C VAL A 263 1.24 -10.63 -13.09
N ALA A 264 0.38 -11.57 -13.47
CA ALA A 264 0.02 -12.74 -12.68
C ALA A 264 1.23 -13.60 -12.33
N GLU A 265 2.12 -13.85 -13.30
CA GLU A 265 3.37 -14.59 -13.09
C GLU A 265 4.27 -13.88 -12.07
N ALA A 266 4.42 -12.55 -12.18
CA ALA A 266 5.23 -11.77 -11.26
C ALA A 266 4.64 -11.73 -9.84
N THR A 267 3.32 -11.52 -9.71
CA THR A 267 2.65 -11.49 -8.40
C THR A 267 2.65 -12.85 -7.72
N ALA A 268 2.37 -13.94 -8.45
CA ALA A 268 2.39 -15.30 -7.90
C ALA A 268 3.75 -15.72 -7.33
N ARG A 269 4.85 -15.18 -7.89
CA ARG A 269 6.20 -15.43 -7.35
C ARG A 269 6.49 -14.70 -6.03
N MET A 270 5.79 -13.59 -5.76
CA MET A 270 5.89 -12.85 -4.49
C MET A 270 4.87 -13.32 -3.46
N LEU A 271 3.70 -13.78 -3.91
CA LEU A 271 2.61 -14.29 -3.07
C LEU A 271 2.82 -15.78 -2.74
N LYS A 272 3.97 -16.11 -2.14
CA LYS A 272 4.22 -17.45 -1.60
C LYS A 272 3.86 -17.51 -0.13
N LEU A 273 3.15 -18.58 0.27
CA LEU A 273 2.79 -18.78 1.68
C LEU A 273 4.06 -18.93 2.53
N GLU A 274 5.00 -19.76 2.10
CA GLU A 274 6.33 -19.85 2.71
C GLU A 274 7.17 -18.60 2.38
N PRO A 275 7.52 -17.75 3.38
CA PRO A 275 8.23 -16.50 3.12
C PRO A 275 9.57 -16.69 2.40
N SER A 276 10.29 -17.77 2.73
CA SER A 276 11.60 -18.08 2.14
C SER A 276 11.56 -18.46 0.65
N LEU A 277 10.37 -18.75 0.10
CA LEU A 277 10.18 -19.07 -1.33
C LEU A 277 9.77 -17.84 -2.17
N ARG A 278 9.55 -16.68 -1.55
CA ARG A 278 9.15 -15.46 -2.26
C ARG A 278 10.31 -14.94 -3.11
N ALA A 279 10.02 -14.62 -4.36
CA ALA A 279 10.98 -14.01 -5.26
C ALA A 279 11.39 -12.61 -4.79
N THR A 280 12.68 -12.34 -4.84
CA THR A 280 13.27 -11.04 -4.53
C THR A 280 12.90 -9.99 -5.58
N PRO A 281 13.01 -8.69 -5.26
CA PRO A 281 12.73 -7.64 -6.24
C PRO A 281 13.63 -7.74 -7.48
N GLY A 282 14.91 -8.10 -7.30
CA GLY A 282 15.85 -8.33 -8.39
C GLY A 282 15.41 -9.45 -9.35
N GLU A 283 14.89 -10.56 -8.83
CA GLU A 283 14.39 -11.68 -9.65
C GLU A 283 13.14 -11.31 -10.46
N ILE A 284 12.26 -10.48 -9.90
CA ILE A 284 11.07 -9.97 -10.61
C ILE A 284 11.49 -8.97 -11.70
N LEU A 285 12.38 -8.03 -11.39
CA LEU A 285 12.85 -7.02 -12.34
C LEU A 285 13.64 -7.61 -13.52
N ALA A 286 14.30 -8.75 -13.32
CA ALA A 286 15.03 -9.46 -14.38
C ALA A 286 14.13 -10.02 -15.50
N GLN A 287 12.82 -10.11 -15.30
CA GLN A 287 11.87 -10.57 -16.32
C GLN A 287 11.57 -9.51 -17.41
N ASN A 288 12.11 -8.29 -17.27
CA ASN A 288 11.98 -7.15 -18.19
C ASN A 288 10.53 -6.71 -18.50
N TYR A 289 9.52 -7.22 -17.79
CA TYR A 289 8.12 -6.86 -18.04
C TYR A 289 7.78 -5.43 -17.58
N PHE A 290 8.31 -5.04 -16.41
CA PHE A 290 8.12 -3.72 -15.82
C PHE A 290 9.15 -2.69 -16.30
N GLN A 291 9.95 -2.97 -17.34
CA GLN A 291 11.05 -2.09 -17.77
C GLN A 291 10.63 -0.89 -18.60
#